data_AF-A0A849QBC7-F1
#
_entry.id   AF-A0A849QBC7-F1
#
_cell.length_a   1.000
_cell.length_b   1.000
_cell.length_c   1.000
_cell.angle_alpha   90.00
_cell.angle_beta   90.00
_cell.angle_gamma   90.00
#
_symmetry.space_group_name_H-M   'P 1'
#
loop_
_entity.id
_entity.type
_entity.pdbx_description
1 polymer ?
#
loop_
_entity_poly.entity_id
_entity_poly.type
_entity_poly.pdbx_seq_one_letter_code
_entity_poly.pdbx_strand_id
1 'polypeptide(L)'
;MVSISVKTETGKMPIFYNLSIEQCICLPITLILVMLSFTVPPASADYNYDGVPFTDQLDGVKQGIIKGGVYVDGGHGVGPSPYTQSFNVPEGTVEWAQLYVGVWGGSEVKTGSIAVTFNNEELETLELKGEADTNPNVYCSGHGVYWIVYDVTGNQATGPVDAVVTTSGDIDGRVYGVVLVAVIEEEEGTEVQYWINEGNVNLHGPGWSGEHGTNDEAVAEFDGTVDVDTFAAARLAVVYLTGTSGLNDYLYFNDEKLCDRDNCDDIANSKQSFDIKTFDVTDHLDKKANKAKFELGDEDYLHPVLAVLTLHTEAEGWSQDGVPLHTIEHGTVNGGIYVGGGHGMEYTTTYTQNFTIPNGTVKWARLYVSAKDTP
;
A
#
# COMPACT_ATOMS: atom_id res chain seq x y z
N MET A 1 15.02 53.25 -9.89
CA MET A 1 13.76 53.67 -10.54
C MET A 1 13.96 53.47 -12.03
N VAL A 2 13.48 52.35 -12.59
CA VAL A 2 13.60 52.06 -14.03
C VAL A 2 12.26 52.38 -14.67
N SER A 3 12.22 53.39 -15.53
CA SER A 3 11.01 53.77 -16.27
C SER A 3 11.10 53.22 -17.69
N ILE A 4 10.26 52.24 -18.02
CA ILE A 4 10.09 51.74 -19.40
C ILE A 4 8.91 52.50 -20.01
N SER A 5 9.14 53.18 -21.14
CA SER A 5 8.09 53.91 -21.86
C SER A 5 7.74 53.17 -23.14
N VAL A 6 6.51 52.67 -23.24
CA VAL A 6 5.95 52.12 -24.48
C VAL A 6 5.10 53.21 -25.14
N LYS A 7 5.43 53.60 -26.38
CA LYS A 7 4.60 54.49 -27.20
C LYS A 7 3.59 53.66 -27.99
N THR A 8 2.31 53.95 -27.85
CA THR A 8 1.26 53.48 -28.76
C THR A 8 0.84 54.63 -29.69
N GLU A 9 0.68 54.35 -30.98
CA GLU A 9 0.44 55.33 -32.05
C GLU A 9 -0.99 55.92 -32.09
N THR A 10 -1.81 55.77 -31.06
CA THR A 10 -3.20 56.24 -31.09
C THR A 10 -3.58 57.00 -29.82
N GLY A 11 -3.14 58.27 -29.74
CA GLY A 11 -3.83 59.43 -29.13
C GLY A 11 -4.59 59.31 -27.79
N LYS A 12 -4.46 58.23 -27.02
CA LYS A 12 -5.10 58.02 -25.72
C LYS A 12 -4.02 58.03 -24.63
N MET A 13 -4.32 58.74 -23.54
CA MET A 13 -3.40 58.88 -22.40
C MET A 13 -2.94 57.51 -21.87
N PRO A 14 -1.65 57.33 -21.56
CA PRO A 14 -1.17 56.08 -20.98
C PRO A 14 -1.71 55.91 -19.56
N ILE A 15 -2.26 54.73 -19.29
CA ILE A 15 -2.60 54.27 -17.93
C ILE A 15 -1.28 53.82 -17.30
N PHE A 16 -0.83 54.54 -16.26
CA PHE A 16 0.35 54.16 -15.50
C PHE A 16 -0.05 53.15 -14.42
N TYR A 17 0.35 51.90 -14.59
CA TYR A 17 0.34 50.91 -13.51
C TYR A 17 1.66 51.04 -12.73
N ASN A 18 1.59 51.51 -11.48
CA ASN A 18 2.71 51.42 -10.55
C ASN A 18 2.73 49.99 -9.97
N LEU A 19 3.52 49.10 -10.56
CA LEU A 19 3.90 47.85 -9.92
C LEU A 19 5.05 48.14 -8.94
N SER A 20 4.90 47.74 -7.68
CA SER A 20 5.99 47.84 -6.70
C SER A 20 7.12 46.87 -7.07
N ILE A 21 8.37 47.18 -6.68
CA ILE A 21 9.53 46.32 -6.93
C ILE A 21 9.32 44.89 -6.37
N GLU A 22 8.52 44.75 -5.30
CA GLU A 22 8.12 43.46 -4.73
C GLU A 22 7.22 42.63 -5.67
N GLN A 23 6.33 43.28 -6.45
CA GLN A 23 5.48 42.59 -7.42
C GLN A 23 6.26 42.10 -8.64
N CYS A 24 7.38 42.74 -9.00
CA CYS A 24 8.22 42.32 -10.12
C CYS A 24 9.12 41.10 -9.83
N ILE A 25 9.35 40.78 -8.55
CA ILE A 25 10.22 39.65 -8.13
C ILE A 25 9.39 38.41 -7.78
N CYS A 26 8.19 38.57 -7.21
CA CYS A 26 7.31 37.43 -6.90
C CYS A 26 6.78 36.74 -8.17
N LEU A 27 6.39 37.49 -9.20
CA LEU A 27 5.82 36.95 -10.44
C LEU A 27 6.73 35.93 -11.18
N PRO A 28 8.04 36.16 -11.38
CA PRO A 28 8.90 35.18 -12.02
C PRO A 28 9.23 33.98 -11.13
N ILE A 29 9.32 34.14 -9.80
CA ILE A 29 9.62 33.04 -8.87
C ILE A 29 8.43 32.08 -8.76
N THR A 30 7.20 32.61 -8.68
CA THR A 30 5.98 31.77 -8.69
C THR A 30 5.81 31.07 -10.04
N LEU A 31 6.15 31.70 -11.16
CA LEU A 31 6.07 31.07 -12.48
C LEU A 31 7.13 29.96 -12.68
N ILE A 32 8.34 30.13 -12.12
CA ILE A 32 9.39 29.12 -12.13
C ILE A 32 9.02 27.93 -11.24
N LEU A 33 8.47 28.17 -10.04
CA LEU A 33 7.97 27.10 -9.16
C LEU A 33 6.81 26.33 -9.81
N VAL A 34 5.87 27.03 -10.46
CA VAL A 34 4.77 26.41 -11.19
C VAL A 34 5.28 25.62 -12.42
N MET A 35 6.26 26.13 -13.16
CA MET A 35 6.86 25.39 -14.28
C MET A 35 7.68 24.17 -13.82
N LEU A 36 8.37 24.24 -12.68
CA LEU A 36 9.07 23.09 -12.09
C LEU A 36 8.10 22.00 -11.61
N SER A 37 6.93 22.37 -11.07
CA SER A 37 5.88 21.41 -10.69
C SER A 37 5.18 20.72 -11.87
N PHE A 38 5.42 21.12 -13.13
CA PHE A 38 4.89 20.47 -14.33
C PHE A 38 5.94 19.63 -15.09
N THR A 39 7.09 19.35 -14.49
CA THR A 39 8.17 18.56 -15.13
C THR A 39 8.38 17.17 -14.56
N VAL A 40 7.48 16.67 -13.70
CA VAL A 40 7.49 15.24 -13.36
C VAL A 40 7.10 14.49 -14.64
N PRO A 41 8.00 13.75 -15.30
CA PRO A 41 7.58 12.90 -16.42
C PRO A 41 6.48 11.98 -15.88
N PRO A 42 5.38 11.74 -16.63
CA PRO A 42 4.44 10.71 -16.22
C PRO A 42 5.24 9.42 -16.02
N ALA A 43 5.21 8.88 -14.80
CA ALA A 43 5.73 7.55 -14.52
C ALA A 43 5.04 6.60 -15.50
N SER A 44 5.81 6.08 -16.46
CA SER A 44 5.31 5.13 -17.45
C SER A 44 5.60 3.74 -16.90
N ALA A 45 4.63 2.85 -16.94
CA ALA A 45 4.79 1.44 -16.60
C ALA A 45 5.44 0.67 -17.77
N ASP A 46 6.51 1.24 -18.34
CA ASP A 46 7.28 0.55 -19.36
C ASP A 46 8.21 -0.43 -18.66
N TYR A 47 8.26 -1.67 -19.16
CA TYR A 47 9.11 -2.70 -18.59
C TYR A 47 10.56 -2.23 -18.41
N ASN A 48 11.09 -2.53 -17.24
CA ASN A 48 12.51 -2.42 -16.94
C ASN A 48 12.89 -3.59 -16.03
N TYR A 49 14.01 -4.24 -16.36
CA TYR A 49 14.49 -5.38 -15.60
C TYR A 49 14.69 -5.05 -14.11
N ASP A 50 15.24 -3.88 -13.79
CA ASP A 50 15.60 -3.49 -12.41
C ASP A 50 14.39 -2.96 -11.62
N GLY A 51 13.33 -2.50 -12.28
CA GLY A 51 12.12 -2.06 -11.58
C GLY A 51 11.27 -1.05 -12.35
N VAL A 52 9.99 -1.02 -12.02
CA VAL A 52 8.98 -0.13 -12.64
C VAL A 52 8.10 0.50 -11.54
N PRO A 53 7.73 1.79 -11.61
CA PRO A 53 8.14 2.77 -12.62
C PRO A 53 9.58 3.26 -12.47
N PHE A 54 10.21 3.01 -11.32
CA PHE A 54 11.61 3.34 -11.04
C PHE A 54 12.40 2.09 -10.69
N THR A 55 13.72 2.16 -10.88
CA THR A 55 14.63 1.02 -10.67
C THR A 55 15.06 0.87 -9.21
N ASP A 56 14.93 1.92 -8.41
CA ASP A 56 15.50 2.06 -7.07
C ASP A 56 14.52 2.68 -6.07
N GLN A 57 13.26 2.88 -6.45
CA GLN A 57 12.26 3.43 -5.54
C GLN A 57 10.82 3.02 -5.87
N LEU A 58 9.97 3.04 -4.85
CA LEU A 58 8.51 3.03 -4.99
C LEU A 58 8.01 4.46 -5.23
N ASP A 59 7.01 4.61 -6.10
CA ASP A 59 6.39 5.89 -6.44
C ASP A 59 5.28 6.25 -5.46
N GLY A 60 5.20 7.53 -5.07
CA GLY A 60 4.17 8.01 -4.15
C GLY A 60 2.86 8.30 -4.88
N VAL A 61 1.86 7.43 -4.72
CA VAL A 61 0.60 7.51 -5.47
C VAL A 61 -0.54 8.19 -4.72
N LYS A 62 -0.48 8.17 -3.38
CA LYS A 62 -1.49 8.83 -2.55
C LYS A 62 -0.88 9.28 -1.23
N GLN A 63 -1.23 10.48 -0.80
CA GLN A 63 -0.96 10.98 0.54
C GLN A 63 -2.06 11.93 0.97
N GLY A 64 -2.25 12.07 2.29
CA GLY A 64 -3.25 13.00 2.81
C GLY A 64 -3.46 12.89 4.31
N ILE A 65 -4.51 13.57 4.75
CA ILE A 65 -5.04 13.51 6.11
C ILE A 65 -6.52 13.14 5.99
N ILE A 66 -6.97 12.17 6.78
CA ILE A 66 -8.37 11.71 6.83
C ILE A 66 -8.81 11.59 8.28
N LYS A 67 -10.12 11.69 8.53
CA LYS A 67 -10.72 11.25 9.81
C LYS A 67 -11.21 9.83 9.65
N GLY A 68 -10.51 8.84 10.20
CA GLY A 68 -10.74 7.43 9.93
C GLY A 68 -9.42 6.68 9.86
N GLY A 69 -9.14 5.97 8.77
CA GLY A 69 -7.89 5.19 8.67
C GLY A 69 -7.55 4.69 7.27
N VAL A 70 -6.42 3.97 7.20
CA VAL A 70 -5.99 3.25 6.01
C VAL A 70 -6.02 1.75 6.32
N TYR A 71 -6.85 1.02 5.59
CA TYR A 71 -6.91 -0.43 5.61
C TYR A 71 -5.88 -0.97 4.62
N VAL A 72 -5.06 -1.92 5.06
CA VAL A 72 -4.09 -2.66 4.24
C VAL A 72 -4.21 -4.12 4.65
N ASP A 73 -4.55 -4.99 3.71
CA ASP A 73 -4.71 -6.42 3.96
C ASP A 73 -4.49 -7.20 2.66
N GLY A 74 -4.16 -8.48 2.79
CA GLY A 74 -4.06 -9.37 1.64
C GLY A 74 -3.10 -10.53 1.78
N GLY A 75 -3.11 -11.37 0.75
CA GLY A 75 -2.22 -12.50 0.58
C GLY A 75 -2.50 -13.70 1.48
N HIS A 76 -2.20 -14.89 0.96
CA HIS A 76 -2.07 -16.14 1.73
C HIS A 76 -1.06 -17.07 1.04
N GLY A 77 -0.06 -16.47 0.38
CA GLY A 77 0.98 -17.16 -0.37
C GLY A 77 0.64 -17.42 -1.84
N VAL A 78 1.63 -17.91 -2.59
CA VAL A 78 1.49 -18.21 -4.02
C VAL A 78 0.46 -19.31 -4.27
N GLY A 79 -0.47 -19.08 -5.19
CA GLY A 79 -1.50 -20.04 -5.58
C GLY A 79 -1.74 -20.15 -7.08
N PRO A 80 -2.42 -21.22 -7.54
CA PRO A 80 -2.82 -21.36 -8.93
C PRO A 80 -3.99 -20.43 -9.28
N SER A 81 -4.17 -20.17 -10.57
CA SER A 81 -5.39 -19.57 -11.12
C SER A 81 -6.50 -20.63 -11.27
N PRO A 82 -7.77 -20.35 -10.88
CA PRO A 82 -8.22 -19.11 -10.25
C PRO A 82 -7.79 -18.98 -8.78
N TYR A 83 -7.42 -17.77 -8.38
CA TYR A 83 -7.00 -17.42 -7.03
C TYR A 83 -8.07 -16.56 -6.36
N THR A 84 -8.38 -16.81 -5.09
CA THR A 84 -9.42 -16.05 -4.36
C THR A 84 -8.87 -15.48 -3.07
N GLN A 85 -8.97 -14.16 -2.91
CA GLN A 85 -8.64 -13.47 -1.67
C GLN A 85 -9.92 -12.83 -1.09
N SER A 86 -10.17 -13.09 0.18
CA SER A 86 -11.24 -12.43 0.92
C SER A 86 -10.67 -11.33 1.80
N PHE A 87 -11.44 -10.26 1.96
CA PHE A 87 -11.13 -9.11 2.81
C PHE A 87 -12.32 -8.82 3.71
N ASN A 88 -12.06 -8.15 4.83
CA ASN A 88 -13.11 -7.63 5.69
C ASN A 88 -12.82 -6.17 6.00
N VAL A 89 -13.26 -5.30 5.09
CA VAL A 89 -12.97 -3.88 5.11
C VAL A 89 -13.82 -3.20 6.19
N PRO A 90 -13.27 -2.29 7.00
CA PRO A 90 -14.02 -1.52 7.99
C PRO A 90 -15.25 -0.79 7.42
N GLU A 91 -16.24 -0.54 8.27
CA GLU A 91 -17.37 0.34 7.93
C GLU A 91 -16.90 1.80 7.80
N GLY A 92 -17.45 2.55 6.85
CA GLY A 92 -17.08 3.94 6.60
C GLY A 92 -17.34 4.35 5.15
N THR A 93 -16.83 5.52 4.77
CA THR A 93 -16.85 5.99 3.37
C THR A 93 -15.48 5.76 2.75
N VAL A 94 -15.40 4.95 1.70
CA VAL A 94 -14.15 4.69 0.98
C VAL A 94 -13.84 5.87 0.06
N GLU A 95 -12.85 6.67 0.43
CA GLU A 95 -12.41 7.85 -0.33
C GLU A 95 -11.43 7.51 -1.45
N TRP A 96 -10.72 6.38 -1.30
CA TRP A 96 -9.77 5.87 -2.28
C TRP A 96 -9.52 4.39 -1.99
N ALA A 97 -9.48 3.55 -3.01
CA ALA A 97 -9.08 2.16 -2.85
C ALA A 97 -8.43 1.60 -4.11
N GLN A 98 -7.37 0.82 -3.91
CA GLN A 98 -6.71 0.06 -4.97
C GLN A 98 -6.57 -1.41 -4.58
N LEU A 99 -6.88 -2.26 -5.55
CA LEU A 99 -6.66 -3.69 -5.49
C LEU A 99 -5.43 -4.01 -6.32
N TYR A 100 -4.46 -4.65 -5.69
CA TYR A 100 -3.21 -5.05 -6.30
C TYR A 100 -3.13 -6.55 -6.47
N VAL A 101 -2.55 -7.00 -7.58
CA VAL A 101 -2.38 -8.43 -7.87
C VAL A 101 -0.95 -8.71 -8.30
N GLY A 102 -0.26 -9.60 -7.58
CA GLY A 102 1.03 -10.13 -7.98
C GLY A 102 0.87 -11.37 -8.86
N VAL A 103 1.49 -11.41 -10.05
CA VAL A 103 1.44 -12.58 -10.94
C VAL A 103 2.84 -12.96 -11.41
N TRP A 104 3.13 -14.26 -11.40
CA TRP A 104 4.34 -14.81 -11.98
C TRP A 104 4.15 -15.10 -13.47
N GLY A 105 4.85 -14.35 -14.32
CA GLY A 105 4.86 -14.50 -15.78
C GLY A 105 5.72 -15.66 -16.27
N GLY A 106 6.80 -15.96 -15.54
CA GLY A 106 7.72 -17.07 -15.85
C GLY A 106 8.89 -16.72 -16.78
N SER A 107 8.83 -15.58 -17.48
CA SER A 107 9.94 -14.96 -18.21
C SER A 107 9.49 -13.59 -18.74
N GLU A 108 10.44 -12.75 -19.13
CA GLU A 108 10.25 -11.40 -19.69
C GLU A 108 9.40 -11.39 -20.96
N VAL A 109 9.49 -12.44 -21.80
CA VAL A 109 8.83 -12.47 -23.12
C VAL A 109 7.45 -13.14 -23.13
N LYS A 110 7.03 -13.73 -22.00
CA LYS A 110 5.78 -14.48 -21.93
C LYS A 110 4.61 -13.53 -21.77
N THR A 111 3.55 -13.78 -22.53
CA THR A 111 2.35 -12.95 -22.55
C THR A 111 1.11 -13.74 -22.15
N GLY A 112 0.11 -13.02 -21.67
CA GLY A 112 -1.14 -13.58 -21.22
C GLY A 112 -2.16 -12.51 -20.92
N SER A 113 -3.14 -12.85 -20.09
CA SER A 113 -4.12 -11.89 -19.60
C SER A 113 -4.51 -12.20 -18.17
N ILE A 114 -5.08 -11.19 -17.51
CA ILE A 114 -5.63 -11.26 -16.17
C ILE A 114 -7.06 -10.71 -16.19
N ALA A 115 -7.99 -11.50 -15.67
CA ALA A 115 -9.36 -11.10 -15.39
C ALA A 115 -9.58 -11.14 -13.88
N VAL A 116 -10.19 -10.08 -13.34
CA VAL A 116 -10.47 -9.95 -11.90
C VAL A 116 -11.95 -9.68 -11.70
N THR A 117 -12.57 -10.41 -10.79
CA THR A 117 -13.88 -10.08 -10.22
C THR A 117 -13.66 -9.58 -8.80
N PHE A 118 -14.11 -8.37 -8.49
CA PHE A 118 -14.05 -7.80 -7.14
C PHE A 118 -15.45 -7.50 -6.65
N ASN A 119 -15.82 -8.05 -5.49
CA ASN A 119 -17.16 -7.91 -4.89
C ASN A 119 -18.31 -8.23 -5.88
N ASN A 120 -18.18 -9.33 -6.62
CA ASN A 120 -19.11 -9.77 -7.66
C ASN A 120 -19.21 -8.86 -8.91
N GLU A 121 -18.33 -7.88 -9.05
CA GLU A 121 -18.23 -7.02 -10.24
C GLU A 121 -16.99 -7.38 -11.04
N GLU A 122 -17.14 -7.58 -12.36
CA GLU A 122 -16.00 -7.80 -13.26
C GLU A 122 -15.26 -6.48 -13.48
N LEU A 123 -13.96 -6.49 -13.22
CA LEU A 123 -13.05 -5.40 -13.56
C LEU A 123 -12.55 -5.56 -15.00
N GLU A 124 -11.85 -4.54 -15.51
CA GLU A 124 -11.24 -4.61 -16.84
C GLU A 124 -10.27 -5.81 -16.94
N THR A 125 -10.41 -6.60 -18.00
CA THR A 125 -9.42 -7.62 -18.34
C THR A 125 -8.19 -6.93 -18.93
N LEU A 126 -7.03 -7.16 -18.33
CA LEU A 126 -5.78 -6.58 -18.79
C LEU A 126 -4.93 -7.63 -19.52
N GLU A 127 -4.33 -7.23 -20.63
CA GLU A 127 -3.31 -8.02 -21.30
C GLU A 127 -1.98 -7.84 -20.57
N LEU A 128 -1.28 -8.93 -20.30
CA LEU A 128 0.04 -8.97 -19.72
C LEU A 128 1.04 -9.25 -20.83
N LYS A 129 1.82 -8.23 -21.22
CA LYS A 129 2.63 -8.26 -22.45
C LYS A 129 4.14 -8.44 -22.21
N GLY A 130 4.53 -8.82 -21.01
CA GLY A 130 5.94 -9.03 -20.66
C GLY A 130 6.75 -7.75 -20.83
N GLU A 131 7.89 -7.85 -21.48
CA GLU A 131 8.78 -6.72 -21.81
C GLU A 131 8.16 -5.70 -22.78
N ALA A 132 7.06 -6.07 -23.44
CA ALA A 132 6.31 -5.19 -24.34
C ALA A 132 5.09 -4.55 -23.66
N ASP A 133 4.94 -4.70 -22.34
CA ASP A 133 3.88 -4.02 -21.61
C ASP A 133 4.17 -2.53 -21.48
N THR A 134 3.12 -1.74 -21.69
CA THR A 134 3.11 -0.28 -21.61
C THR A 134 1.84 0.20 -20.93
N ASN A 135 1.09 -0.70 -20.28
CA ASN A 135 -0.15 -0.35 -19.60
C ASN A 135 0.22 0.29 -18.25
N PRO A 136 -0.22 1.54 -17.97
CA PRO A 136 0.14 2.25 -16.74
C PRO A 136 -0.26 1.51 -15.45
N ASN A 137 -1.15 0.53 -15.53
CA ASN A 137 -1.62 -0.26 -14.40
C ASN A 137 -0.92 -1.64 -14.27
N VAL A 138 0.10 -1.92 -15.10
CA VAL A 138 0.81 -3.21 -15.12
C VAL A 138 2.30 -2.96 -14.94
N TYR A 139 2.80 -3.12 -13.72
CA TYR A 139 4.24 -3.01 -13.44
C TYR A 139 4.90 -4.36 -13.67
N CYS A 140 5.52 -4.52 -14.83
CA CYS A 140 6.27 -5.72 -15.18
C CYS A 140 7.78 -5.46 -15.00
N SER A 141 8.46 -6.24 -14.17
CA SER A 141 9.91 -6.15 -13.97
C SER A 141 10.56 -7.52 -13.80
N GLY A 142 11.90 -7.55 -13.77
CA GLY A 142 12.69 -8.77 -13.65
C GLY A 142 12.31 -9.83 -14.69
N HIS A 143 12.24 -11.09 -14.25
CA HIS A 143 11.92 -12.26 -15.09
C HIS A 143 10.40 -12.43 -15.34
N GLY A 144 9.71 -11.32 -15.60
CA GLY A 144 8.26 -11.29 -15.83
C GLY A 144 7.46 -11.39 -14.52
N VAL A 145 7.87 -10.67 -13.48
CA VAL A 145 7.06 -10.46 -12.27
C VAL A 145 6.13 -9.30 -12.54
N TYR A 146 4.82 -9.52 -12.40
CA TYR A 146 3.81 -8.48 -12.57
C TYR A 146 3.25 -8.04 -11.22
N TRP A 147 3.13 -6.73 -11.03
CA TRP A 147 2.30 -6.08 -10.02
C TRP A 147 1.24 -5.25 -10.74
N ILE A 148 -0.01 -5.71 -10.69
CA ILE A 148 -1.13 -5.13 -11.43
C ILE A 148 -2.01 -4.34 -10.48
N VAL A 149 -2.38 -3.12 -10.88
CA VAL A 149 -3.17 -2.18 -10.07
C VAL A 149 -4.57 -2.00 -10.65
N TYR A 150 -5.60 -2.10 -9.81
CA TYR A 150 -6.98 -1.78 -10.15
C TYR A 150 -7.51 -0.70 -9.22
N ASP A 151 -8.00 0.40 -9.78
CA ASP A 151 -8.80 1.36 -9.02
C ASP A 151 -10.17 0.73 -8.73
N VAL A 152 -10.46 0.50 -7.46
CA VAL A 152 -11.74 -0.04 -6.97
C VAL A 152 -12.48 1.00 -6.11
N THR A 153 -12.07 2.27 -6.20
CA THR A 153 -12.76 3.38 -5.55
C THR A 153 -14.19 3.49 -6.06
N GLY A 154 -15.17 3.53 -5.15
CA GLY A 154 -16.59 3.66 -5.50
C GLY A 154 -17.32 2.33 -5.73
N ASN A 155 -16.60 1.21 -5.82
CA ASN A 155 -17.20 -0.12 -5.70
C ASN A 155 -17.36 -0.37 -4.19
N GLN A 156 -18.58 -0.55 -3.68
CA GLN A 156 -18.92 -0.48 -2.25
C GLN A 156 -18.15 -1.50 -1.39
N ALA A 157 -16.93 -1.16 -1.00
CA ALA A 157 -15.94 -2.11 -0.52
C ALA A 157 -15.99 -2.35 0.99
N THR A 158 -16.93 -1.80 1.75
CA THR A 158 -16.99 -2.03 3.21
C THR A 158 -17.65 -3.37 3.54
N GLY A 159 -17.13 -4.06 4.55
CA GLY A 159 -17.57 -5.39 4.97
C GLY A 159 -16.84 -6.51 4.24
N PRO A 160 -17.41 -7.74 4.25
CA PRO A 160 -16.84 -8.88 3.56
C PRO A 160 -16.85 -8.68 2.04
N VAL A 161 -15.67 -8.72 1.41
CA VAL A 161 -15.53 -8.62 -0.05
C VAL A 161 -14.51 -9.65 -0.55
N ASP A 162 -14.77 -10.18 -1.75
CA ASP A 162 -13.90 -11.17 -2.39
C ASP A 162 -13.30 -10.62 -3.67
N ALA A 163 -12.02 -10.92 -3.91
CA ALA A 163 -11.34 -10.78 -5.18
C ALA A 163 -11.07 -12.17 -5.76
N VAL A 164 -11.52 -12.41 -6.99
CA VAL A 164 -11.26 -13.64 -7.74
C VAL A 164 -10.44 -13.30 -8.97
N VAL A 165 -9.22 -13.84 -9.04
CA VAL A 165 -8.26 -13.59 -10.11
C VAL A 165 -8.16 -14.82 -11.00
N THR A 166 -8.28 -14.63 -12.31
CA THR A 166 -8.04 -15.66 -13.32
C THR A 166 -7.00 -15.17 -14.32
N THR A 167 -5.91 -15.92 -14.45
CA THR A 167 -4.86 -15.71 -15.45
C THR A 167 -5.01 -16.68 -16.62
N SER A 168 -4.58 -16.26 -17.82
CA SER A 168 -4.56 -17.11 -19.02
C SER A 168 -3.40 -16.75 -19.96
N GLY A 169 -3.14 -17.58 -20.98
CA GLY A 169 -2.08 -17.36 -21.97
C GLY A 169 -0.87 -18.27 -21.79
N ASP A 170 0.30 -17.81 -22.24
CA ASP A 170 1.56 -18.56 -22.23
C ASP A 170 2.42 -18.29 -20.97
N ILE A 171 1.97 -17.37 -20.11
CA ILE A 171 2.54 -17.11 -18.79
C ILE A 171 2.41 -18.32 -17.86
N ASP A 172 3.28 -18.38 -16.84
CA ASP A 172 3.12 -19.35 -15.74
C ASP A 172 1.77 -19.14 -15.01
N GLY A 173 1.43 -17.87 -14.73
CA GLY A 173 0.09 -17.46 -14.33
C GLY A 173 -0.26 -17.73 -12.87
N ARG A 174 0.65 -18.31 -12.06
CA ARG A 174 0.49 -18.35 -10.61
C ARG A 174 0.38 -16.94 -10.04
N VAL A 175 -0.51 -16.77 -9.07
CA VAL A 175 -0.75 -15.51 -8.37
C VAL A 175 0.07 -15.53 -7.09
N TYR A 176 0.93 -14.53 -6.88
CA TYR A 176 1.71 -14.37 -5.65
C TYR A 176 0.82 -14.03 -4.45
N GLY A 177 -0.13 -13.12 -4.68
CA GLY A 177 -1.04 -12.63 -3.68
C GLY A 177 -1.91 -11.50 -4.25
N VAL A 178 -2.94 -11.14 -3.50
CA VAL A 178 -3.82 -10.01 -3.80
C VAL A 178 -3.87 -9.13 -2.57
N VAL A 179 -3.67 -7.82 -2.73
CA VAL A 179 -3.65 -6.83 -1.64
C VAL A 179 -4.73 -5.79 -1.90
N LEU A 180 -5.47 -5.41 -0.87
CA LEU A 180 -6.40 -4.29 -0.89
C LEU A 180 -5.86 -3.20 0.02
N VAL A 181 -5.71 -1.99 -0.55
CA VAL A 181 -5.46 -0.77 0.21
C VAL A 181 -6.66 0.15 0.07
N ALA A 182 -7.23 0.60 1.19
CA ALA A 182 -8.37 1.52 1.20
C ALA A 182 -8.19 2.63 2.23
N VAL A 183 -8.41 3.88 1.80
CA VAL A 183 -8.52 5.05 2.68
C VAL A 183 -10.00 5.23 3.02
N ILE A 184 -10.32 5.17 4.31
CA ILE A 184 -11.70 5.10 4.80
C ILE A 184 -11.94 6.30 5.73
N GLU A 185 -12.94 7.10 5.39
CA GLU A 185 -13.47 8.15 6.27
C GLU A 185 -14.51 7.57 7.23
N GLU A 186 -14.39 7.92 8.50
CA GLU A 186 -15.29 7.54 9.59
C GLU A 186 -15.78 8.81 10.29
N GLU A 187 -17.10 8.94 10.49
CA GLU A 187 -17.72 10.17 11.02
C GLU A 187 -17.16 10.58 12.40
N GLU A 188 -16.84 9.58 13.23
CA GLU A 188 -16.27 9.74 14.58
C GLU A 188 -14.80 9.28 14.65
N GLY A 189 -14.14 9.13 13.48
CA GLY A 189 -12.76 8.68 13.38
C GLY A 189 -11.74 9.72 13.87
N THR A 190 -10.56 9.23 14.27
CA THR A 190 -9.42 10.09 14.62
C THR A 190 -8.68 10.55 13.36
N GLU A 191 -7.89 11.61 13.50
CA GLU A 191 -7.12 12.13 12.38
C GLU A 191 -5.92 11.21 12.08
N VAL A 192 -5.83 10.77 10.83
CA VAL A 192 -4.74 9.92 10.33
C VAL A 192 -4.08 10.62 9.16
N GLN A 193 -2.77 10.87 9.27
CA GLN A 193 -1.93 11.29 8.15
C GLN A 193 -1.32 10.06 7.50
N TYR A 194 -1.31 9.99 6.17
CA TYR A 194 -0.88 8.78 5.47
C TYR A 194 -0.15 9.06 4.17
N TRP A 195 0.64 8.06 3.75
CA TRP A 195 1.33 7.95 2.47
C TRP A 195 1.22 6.52 1.97
N ILE A 196 1.01 6.37 0.66
CA ILE A 196 0.91 5.09 -0.04
C ILE A 196 1.86 5.18 -1.23
N ASN A 197 2.89 4.33 -1.22
CA ASN A 197 3.86 4.22 -2.28
C ASN A 197 3.79 2.82 -2.90
N GLU A 198 3.86 2.74 -4.21
CA GLU A 198 3.78 1.49 -4.98
C GLU A 198 4.82 1.41 -6.08
N GLY A 199 5.05 0.20 -6.56
CA GLY A 199 5.99 -0.07 -7.65
C GLY A 199 6.24 -1.56 -7.75
N ASN A 200 7.20 -1.94 -8.58
CA ASN A 200 7.67 -3.30 -8.71
C ASN A 200 9.18 -3.26 -8.93
N VAL A 201 9.91 -2.90 -7.87
CA VAL A 201 11.37 -2.89 -7.89
C VAL A 201 11.86 -4.34 -7.85
N ASN A 202 12.78 -4.69 -8.73
CA ASN A 202 13.44 -5.99 -8.77
C ASN A 202 14.84 -5.82 -8.18
N LEU A 203 14.98 -6.11 -6.90
CA LEU A 203 16.29 -6.20 -6.28
C LEU A 203 16.89 -7.57 -6.62
N HIS A 204 18.14 -7.61 -7.05
CA HIS A 204 18.79 -8.82 -7.50
C HIS A 204 20.31 -8.78 -7.35
N GLY A 205 20.86 -9.97 -7.10
CA GLY A 205 22.29 -10.23 -7.11
C GLY A 205 22.78 -10.74 -8.47
N PRO A 206 24.10 -10.80 -8.69
CA PRO A 206 24.68 -11.16 -9.99
C PRO A 206 24.42 -12.61 -10.41
N GLY A 207 23.96 -13.47 -9.48
CA GLY A 207 23.63 -14.87 -9.78
C GLY A 207 22.32 -15.02 -10.55
N TRP A 208 21.26 -14.33 -10.09
CA TRP A 208 19.92 -14.39 -10.66
C TRP A 208 19.75 -13.48 -11.89
N SER A 209 20.49 -12.36 -11.89
CA SER A 209 20.39 -11.31 -12.89
C SER A 209 21.11 -11.63 -14.20
N GLY A 210 21.98 -12.65 -14.21
CA GLY A 210 22.67 -13.11 -15.41
C GLY A 210 23.64 -12.05 -15.97
N GLU A 211 23.28 -11.43 -17.10
CA GLU A 211 24.06 -10.34 -17.70
C GLU A 211 23.71 -8.96 -17.12
N HIS A 212 22.63 -8.87 -16.35
CA HIS A 212 22.25 -7.65 -15.64
C HIS A 212 23.21 -7.40 -14.47
N GLY A 213 23.29 -6.13 -14.05
CA GLY A 213 24.16 -5.74 -12.93
C GLY A 213 23.65 -6.27 -11.59
N THR A 214 23.96 -5.54 -10.52
CA THR A 214 23.32 -5.74 -9.20
C THR A 214 22.38 -4.57 -8.95
N ASN A 215 21.21 -4.87 -8.38
CA ASN A 215 20.30 -3.88 -7.84
C ASN A 215 20.00 -4.27 -6.39
N ASP A 216 20.65 -3.64 -5.42
CA ASP A 216 20.73 -4.14 -4.05
C ASP A 216 19.95 -3.32 -3.03
N GLU A 217 19.42 -2.15 -3.41
CA GLU A 217 18.60 -1.32 -2.53
C GLU A 217 17.46 -0.62 -3.27
N ALA A 218 16.35 -0.41 -2.55
CA ALA A 218 15.24 0.42 -2.98
C ALA A 218 14.72 1.29 -1.84
N VAL A 219 14.09 2.42 -2.16
CA VAL A 219 13.48 3.31 -1.16
C VAL A 219 12.01 3.60 -1.41
N ALA A 220 11.26 3.87 -0.35
CA ALA A 220 9.97 4.53 -0.41
C ALA A 220 10.07 5.82 0.40
N GLU A 221 10.03 6.98 -0.28
CA GLU A 221 10.07 8.28 0.39
C GLU A 221 8.66 8.73 0.81
N PHE A 222 8.52 9.13 2.07
CA PHE A 222 7.29 9.66 2.63
C PHE A 222 7.39 11.18 2.73
N ASP A 223 7.19 11.82 1.58
CA ASP A 223 7.42 13.24 1.37
C ASP A 223 6.55 14.15 2.23
N GLY A 224 7.12 15.27 2.65
CA GLY A 224 6.42 16.30 3.41
C GLY A 224 6.91 16.43 4.84
N THR A 225 6.09 17.05 5.67
CA THR A 225 6.41 17.35 7.08
C THR A 225 5.48 16.60 8.00
N VAL A 226 6.07 16.05 9.06
CA VAL A 226 5.36 15.37 10.15
C VAL A 226 5.40 16.24 11.40
N ASP A 227 4.24 16.45 12.01
CA ASP A 227 4.15 17.00 13.36
C ASP A 227 4.25 15.88 14.39
N VAL A 228 5.49 15.54 14.74
CA VAL A 228 5.81 14.47 15.72
C VAL A 228 5.31 14.78 17.14
N ASP A 229 4.91 16.02 17.43
CA ASP A 229 4.30 16.39 18.71
C ASP A 229 2.77 16.12 18.71
N THR A 230 2.15 16.05 17.52
CA THR A 230 0.71 15.80 17.32
C THR A 230 0.39 14.32 17.09
N PHE A 231 1.22 13.61 16.30
CA PHE A 231 1.00 12.19 16.00
C PHE A 231 1.72 11.32 17.02
N ALA A 232 0.94 10.58 17.82
CA ALA A 232 1.42 9.78 18.94
C ALA A 232 1.83 8.34 18.54
N ALA A 233 1.45 7.89 17.35
CA ALA A 233 1.79 6.56 16.84
C ALA A 233 2.02 6.58 15.32
N ALA A 234 2.93 5.75 14.84
CA ALA A 234 3.21 5.56 13.42
C ALA A 234 3.38 4.10 13.05
N ARG A 235 2.82 3.71 11.92
CA ARG A 235 2.85 2.33 11.42
C ARG A 235 3.30 2.31 9.97
N LEU A 236 4.25 1.42 9.68
CA LEU A 236 4.70 1.11 8.33
C LEU A 236 4.18 -0.28 7.95
N ALA A 237 3.39 -0.37 6.88
CA ALA A 237 3.07 -1.64 6.22
C ALA A 237 3.88 -1.76 4.93
N VAL A 238 4.46 -2.93 4.65
CA VAL A 238 5.18 -3.20 3.41
C VAL A 238 4.75 -4.53 2.81
N VAL A 239 4.87 -4.65 1.49
CA VAL A 239 4.58 -5.90 0.76
C VAL A 239 5.78 -6.30 -0.09
N TYR A 240 6.11 -7.59 -0.02
CA TYR A 240 7.06 -8.26 -0.88
C TYR A 240 6.32 -9.32 -1.69
N LEU A 241 6.54 -9.40 -3.00
CA LEU A 241 6.00 -10.52 -3.79
C LEU A 241 6.79 -11.81 -3.59
N THR A 242 8.09 -11.68 -3.34
CA THR A 242 8.98 -12.83 -3.17
C THR A 242 10.23 -12.43 -2.41
N GLY A 243 10.72 -13.38 -1.63
CA GLY A 243 12.02 -13.50 -0.96
C GLY A 243 12.29 -14.99 -0.72
N THR A 244 13.47 -15.33 -0.24
CA THR A 244 13.93 -16.69 0.01
C THR A 244 14.14 -16.90 1.50
N SER A 245 13.16 -17.53 2.15
CA SER A 245 13.25 -17.91 3.57
C SER A 245 14.61 -18.51 3.95
N GLY A 246 15.31 -17.84 4.88
CA GLY A 246 16.64 -18.20 5.38
C GLY A 246 17.82 -17.58 4.64
N LEU A 247 17.57 -16.79 3.59
CA LEU A 247 18.52 -15.80 3.08
C LEU A 247 18.24 -14.46 3.75
N ASN A 248 19.28 -13.65 3.87
CA ASN A 248 19.18 -12.39 4.56
C ASN A 248 18.69 -11.28 3.64
N ASP A 249 17.69 -10.53 4.10
CA ASP A 249 17.22 -9.27 3.55
C ASP A 249 16.90 -8.30 4.70
N TYR A 250 16.96 -7.00 4.43
CA TYR A 250 16.84 -6.00 5.49
C TYR A 250 15.84 -4.91 5.13
N LEU A 251 15.08 -4.48 6.13
CA LEU A 251 14.20 -3.32 6.06
C LEU A 251 14.64 -2.29 7.09
N TYR A 252 14.78 -1.05 6.66
CA TYR A 252 15.05 0.08 7.53
C TYR A 252 13.92 1.08 7.44
N PHE A 253 13.61 1.73 8.55
CA PHE A 253 12.85 2.98 8.54
C PHE A 253 13.76 4.09 9.06
N ASN A 254 13.99 5.09 8.21
CA ASN A 254 15.04 6.07 8.40
C ASN A 254 16.40 5.38 8.61
N ASP A 255 17.04 5.62 9.76
CA ASP A 255 18.33 5.03 10.13
C ASP A 255 18.18 3.77 11.01
N GLU A 256 16.95 3.35 11.34
CA GLU A 256 16.71 2.18 12.20
C GLU A 256 16.43 0.92 11.39
N LYS A 257 17.08 -0.19 11.75
CA LYS A 257 16.79 -1.50 11.18
C LYS A 257 15.56 -2.10 11.85
N LEU A 258 14.55 -2.48 11.08
CA LEU A 258 13.32 -3.07 11.59
C LEU A 258 13.47 -4.58 11.80
N CYS A 259 12.67 -5.12 12.73
CA CYS A 259 12.63 -6.54 13.02
C CYS A 259 11.17 -7.03 13.07
N ASP A 260 10.88 -8.15 12.42
CA ASP A 260 9.65 -8.91 12.65
C ASP A 260 9.89 -9.83 13.86
N ARG A 261 9.48 -9.35 15.05
CA ARG A 261 9.84 -9.96 16.35
C ARG A 261 11.36 -9.96 16.53
N ASP A 262 11.95 -11.14 16.69
CA ASP A 262 13.39 -11.32 16.86
C ASP A 262 14.13 -11.42 15.51
N ASN A 263 13.41 -11.40 14.38
CA ASN A 263 14.00 -11.56 13.06
C ASN A 263 14.23 -10.20 12.38
N CYS A 264 15.48 -9.78 12.33
CA CYS A 264 15.89 -8.49 11.78
C CYS A 264 16.66 -8.60 10.46
N ASP A 265 16.91 -9.84 10.01
CA ASP A 265 17.89 -10.11 8.96
C ASP A 265 17.28 -10.91 7.80
N ASP A 266 16.03 -11.33 7.84
CA ASP A 266 15.30 -12.07 6.79
C ASP A 266 13.83 -11.62 6.87
N ILE A 267 13.52 -10.41 6.41
CA ILE A 267 12.18 -9.83 6.58
C ILE A 267 11.18 -10.49 5.64
N ALA A 268 11.56 -10.76 4.38
CA ALA A 268 10.72 -11.43 3.38
C ALA A 268 10.79 -12.96 3.48
N ASN A 269 10.54 -13.47 4.69
CA ASN A 269 10.84 -14.86 5.07
C ASN A 269 9.75 -15.89 4.79
N SER A 270 8.69 -15.54 4.05
CA SER A 270 7.60 -16.48 3.78
C SER A 270 8.09 -17.68 2.97
N LYS A 271 7.69 -18.87 3.40
CA LYS A 271 7.96 -20.12 2.67
C LYS A 271 7.10 -20.28 1.42
N GLN A 272 6.00 -19.55 1.34
CA GLN A 272 5.07 -19.63 0.21
C GLN A 272 5.36 -18.57 -0.85
N SER A 273 6.43 -17.78 -0.64
CA SER A 273 6.60 -16.47 -1.28
C SER A 273 5.40 -15.55 -0.97
N PHE A 274 5.55 -14.25 -1.16
CA PHE A 274 4.62 -13.22 -0.70
C PHE A 274 4.64 -12.99 0.82
N ASP A 275 4.94 -11.75 1.20
CA ASP A 275 4.92 -11.27 2.57
C ASP A 275 4.22 -9.91 2.65
N ILE A 276 3.34 -9.76 3.64
CA ILE A 276 2.86 -8.47 4.11
C ILE A 276 3.31 -8.32 5.56
N LYS A 277 4.01 -7.22 5.86
CA LYS A 277 4.58 -6.97 7.19
C LYS A 277 4.18 -5.60 7.67
N THR A 278 3.91 -5.48 8.97
CA THR A 278 3.56 -4.22 9.61
C THR A 278 4.46 -3.99 10.82
N PHE A 279 4.99 -2.78 10.92
CA PHE A 279 5.93 -2.36 11.95
C PHE A 279 5.43 -1.12 12.67
N ASP A 280 5.66 -1.06 13.98
CA ASP A 280 5.59 0.18 14.74
C ASP A 280 6.89 0.96 14.50
N VAL A 281 6.75 2.17 13.96
CA VAL A 281 7.89 3.06 13.63
C VAL A 281 7.80 4.39 14.38
N THR A 282 6.97 4.46 15.42
CA THR A 282 6.67 5.69 16.18
C THR A 282 7.93 6.38 16.69
N ASP A 283 8.83 5.62 17.32
CA ASP A 283 10.04 6.15 17.94
C ASP A 283 11.14 6.53 16.93
N HIS A 284 10.91 6.25 15.64
CA HIS A 284 11.88 6.46 14.57
C HIS A 284 11.43 7.55 13.59
N LEU A 285 10.29 8.20 13.82
CA LEU A 285 9.80 9.29 13.00
C LEU A 285 10.72 10.52 13.08
N ASP A 286 11.06 11.03 11.90
CA ASP A 286 11.65 12.35 11.73
C ASP A 286 10.60 13.38 11.34
N LYS A 287 10.88 14.66 11.63
CA LYS A 287 9.99 15.78 11.25
C LYS A 287 9.83 15.95 9.73
N LYS A 288 10.74 15.37 8.95
CA LYS A 288 10.79 15.45 7.48
C LYS A 288 11.65 14.32 6.93
N ALA A 289 11.49 14.02 5.64
CA ALA A 289 12.31 13.06 4.91
C ALA A 289 12.29 11.64 5.52
N ASN A 290 11.11 11.22 6.00
CA ASN A 290 10.92 9.84 6.41
C ASN A 290 11.02 8.92 5.19
N LYS A 291 11.63 7.76 5.35
CA LYS A 291 11.72 6.77 4.27
C LYS A 291 11.78 5.35 4.81
N ALA A 292 11.26 4.41 4.03
CA ALA A 292 11.60 3.00 4.16
C ALA A 292 12.72 2.66 3.17
N LYS A 293 13.71 1.86 3.59
CA LYS A 293 14.76 1.34 2.70
C LYS A 293 14.76 -0.18 2.76
N PHE A 294 14.65 -0.78 1.58
CA PHE A 294 14.74 -2.21 1.34
C PHE A 294 16.16 -2.53 0.90
N GLU A 295 16.82 -3.51 1.50
CA GLU A 295 18.14 -3.99 1.08
C GLU A 295 18.09 -5.48 0.79
N LEU A 296 18.68 -5.88 -0.33
CA LEU A 296 18.71 -7.26 -0.81
C LEU A 296 19.44 -8.20 0.16
N GLY A 297 20.51 -7.73 0.81
CA GLY A 297 21.33 -8.58 1.68
C GLY A 297 22.07 -9.68 0.93
N ASP A 298 21.79 -10.95 1.25
CA ASP A 298 22.31 -12.12 0.54
C ASP A 298 21.26 -12.91 -0.26
N GLU A 299 20.06 -12.34 -0.41
CA GLU A 299 19.05 -12.79 -1.36
C GLU A 299 19.57 -12.82 -2.80
N ASP A 300 19.08 -13.78 -3.56
CA ASP A 300 19.30 -13.81 -5.01
C ASP A 300 18.38 -12.80 -5.72
N TYR A 301 17.15 -12.62 -5.21
CA TYR A 301 16.15 -11.69 -5.74
C TYR A 301 15.07 -11.34 -4.68
N LEU A 302 14.62 -10.10 -4.69
CA LEU A 302 13.62 -9.57 -3.76
C LEU A 302 12.74 -8.52 -4.48
N HIS A 303 11.42 -8.60 -4.30
CA HIS A 303 10.48 -7.66 -4.94
C HIS A 303 9.64 -6.90 -3.91
N PRO A 304 10.13 -5.76 -3.37
CA PRO A 304 9.28 -4.83 -2.63
C PRO A 304 8.35 -4.09 -3.61
N VAL A 305 7.05 -4.08 -3.30
CA VAL A 305 6.02 -3.55 -4.23
C VAL A 305 5.05 -2.53 -3.63
N LEU A 306 4.98 -2.45 -2.31
CA LEU A 306 4.11 -1.51 -1.61
C LEU A 306 4.76 -1.07 -0.29
N ALA A 307 4.64 0.21 0.03
CA ALA A 307 4.94 0.75 1.35
C ALA A 307 3.87 1.77 1.74
N VAL A 308 3.24 1.57 2.90
CA VAL A 308 2.19 2.44 3.44
C VAL A 308 2.59 2.92 4.81
N LEU A 309 2.74 4.24 4.98
CA LEU A 309 3.00 4.87 6.26
C LEU A 309 1.72 5.53 6.77
N THR A 310 1.33 5.26 8.01
CA THR A 310 0.19 5.91 8.68
C THR A 310 0.60 6.47 10.03
N LEU A 311 0.12 7.67 10.33
CA LEU A 311 0.39 8.40 11.57
C LEU A 311 -0.94 8.72 12.24
N HIS A 312 -1.05 8.42 13.53
CA HIS A 312 -2.29 8.47 14.29
C HIS A 312 -2.14 9.48 15.44
N THR A 313 -3.15 10.34 15.64
CA THR A 313 -3.13 11.33 16.74
C THR A 313 -3.34 10.70 18.10
N GLU A 314 -3.94 9.51 18.14
CA GLU A 314 -4.08 8.71 19.35
C GLU A 314 -3.17 7.50 19.29
N ALA A 315 -2.62 7.12 20.44
CA ALA A 315 -1.96 5.83 20.61
C ALA A 315 -3.04 4.73 20.62
N GLU A 316 -3.66 4.48 19.47
CA GLU A 316 -4.49 3.32 19.22
C GLU A 316 -3.62 2.09 19.49
N GLY A 317 -3.90 1.45 20.64
CA GLY A 317 -3.10 0.37 21.22
C GLY A 317 -3.08 -0.88 20.36
N TRP A 318 -2.27 -0.85 19.30
CA TRP A 318 -1.78 -2.06 18.68
C TRP A 318 -0.49 -2.44 19.40
N SER A 319 -0.47 -3.64 19.96
CA SER A 319 0.77 -4.28 20.33
C SER A 319 0.88 -5.57 19.55
N GLN A 320 2.10 -6.00 19.27
CA GLN A 320 2.39 -7.34 18.77
C GLN A 320 1.85 -8.43 19.74
N ASP A 321 1.58 -8.06 21.00
CA ASP A 321 0.98 -8.87 22.06
C ASP A 321 -0.57 -8.78 22.13
N GLY A 322 -1.21 -8.06 21.20
CA GLY A 322 -2.66 -7.87 21.11
C GLY A 322 -3.20 -6.56 21.69
N VAL A 323 -4.52 -6.41 21.69
CA VAL A 323 -5.23 -5.22 22.20
C VAL A 323 -5.48 -5.37 23.71
N PRO A 324 -5.12 -4.38 24.56
CA PRO A 324 -5.43 -4.42 25.99
C PRO A 324 -6.92 -4.57 26.29
N LEU A 325 -7.25 -5.29 27.37
CA LEU A 325 -8.63 -5.43 27.83
C LEU A 325 -9.23 -4.05 28.15
N HIS A 326 -10.33 -3.71 27.47
CA HIS A 326 -11.13 -2.53 27.76
C HIS A 326 -12.58 -2.92 28.05
N THR A 327 -13.30 -2.07 28.78
CA THR A 327 -14.73 -2.29 29.06
C THR A 327 -15.54 -1.93 27.82
N ILE A 328 -16.23 -2.92 27.27
CA ILE A 328 -17.01 -2.77 26.03
C ILE A 328 -18.49 -2.47 26.28
N GLU A 329 -18.99 -2.81 27.48
CA GLU A 329 -20.38 -2.62 27.89
C GLU A 329 -20.47 -2.80 29.42
N HIS A 330 -21.32 -2.04 30.10
CA HIS A 330 -21.59 -2.23 31.53
C HIS A 330 -23.04 -1.94 31.86
N GLY A 331 -23.63 -2.73 32.77
CA GLY A 331 -25.02 -2.51 33.16
C GLY A 331 -25.55 -3.52 34.16
N THR A 332 -26.85 -3.43 34.42
CA THR A 332 -27.59 -4.42 35.21
C THR A 332 -28.66 -5.05 34.34
N VAL A 333 -28.72 -6.39 34.33
CA VAL A 333 -29.76 -7.14 33.61
C VAL A 333 -30.63 -7.90 34.61
N ASN A 334 -31.93 -7.99 34.32
CA ASN A 334 -32.83 -8.91 35.01
C ASN A 334 -32.84 -10.22 34.19
N GLY A 335 -31.79 -11.02 34.38
CA GLY A 335 -31.40 -12.13 33.52
C GLY A 335 -29.96 -12.56 33.82
N GLY A 336 -29.21 -12.99 32.79
CA GLY A 336 -27.80 -13.36 32.92
C GLY A 336 -26.99 -13.01 31.67
N ILE A 337 -25.67 -13.21 31.74
CA ILE A 337 -24.75 -13.08 30.61
C ILE A 337 -24.52 -14.47 30.03
N TYR A 338 -24.73 -14.64 28.73
CA TYR A 338 -24.38 -15.86 28.01
C TYR A 338 -23.03 -15.67 27.30
N VAL A 339 -22.11 -16.59 27.54
CA VAL A 339 -20.83 -16.67 26.84
C VAL A 339 -20.76 -18.05 26.19
N GLY A 340 -20.67 -18.08 24.87
CA GLY A 340 -20.48 -19.29 24.07
C GLY A 340 -19.27 -19.12 23.15
N GLY A 341 -18.56 -20.21 22.90
CA GLY A 341 -17.38 -20.22 22.02
C GLY A 341 -17.30 -21.54 21.25
N GLY A 342 -16.59 -21.51 20.12
CA GLY A 342 -16.30 -22.68 19.28
C GLY A 342 -15.06 -23.45 19.72
N HIS A 343 -14.75 -24.52 18.99
CA HIS A 343 -13.52 -25.31 19.17
C HIS A 343 -12.28 -24.55 18.66
N GLY A 344 -11.08 -25.09 18.93
CA GLY A 344 -9.78 -24.46 18.63
C GLY A 344 -9.51 -24.22 17.14
N MET A 345 -8.26 -23.87 16.77
CA MET A 345 -7.90 -23.51 15.39
C MET A 345 -8.42 -24.51 14.35
N GLU A 346 -9.14 -24.00 13.35
CA GLU A 346 -9.54 -24.74 12.15
C GLU A 346 -8.85 -24.12 10.92
N TYR A 347 -8.35 -24.96 10.01
CA TYR A 347 -7.69 -24.56 8.77
C TYR A 347 -8.70 -24.59 7.62
N THR A 348 -9.78 -23.81 7.72
CA THR A 348 -10.81 -23.70 6.69
C THR A 348 -11.10 -22.24 6.38
N THR A 349 -11.38 -21.93 5.12
CA THR A 349 -11.79 -20.58 4.67
C THR A 349 -13.24 -20.25 5.02
N THR A 350 -14.02 -21.25 5.46
CA THR A 350 -15.38 -21.07 5.96
C THR A 350 -15.57 -21.86 7.23
N TYR A 351 -16.07 -21.21 8.27
CA TYR A 351 -16.36 -21.81 9.56
C TYR A 351 -17.79 -21.45 9.99
N THR A 352 -18.60 -22.46 10.30
CA THR A 352 -19.97 -22.26 10.79
C THR A 352 -20.06 -22.66 12.26
N GLN A 353 -20.21 -21.68 13.15
CA GLN A 353 -20.53 -21.93 14.56
C GLN A 353 -22.00 -21.60 14.84
N ASN A 354 -22.74 -22.61 15.29
CA ASN A 354 -24.10 -22.43 15.76
C ASN A 354 -24.10 -22.19 17.27
N PHE A 355 -24.82 -21.15 17.71
CA PHE A 355 -25.01 -20.84 19.13
C PHE A 355 -26.46 -21.07 19.52
N THR A 356 -26.70 -21.81 20.61
CA THR A 356 -28.04 -21.92 21.21
C THR A 356 -28.14 -20.94 22.36
N ILE A 357 -28.77 -19.79 22.10
CA ILE A 357 -28.94 -18.73 23.10
C ILE A 357 -30.13 -19.06 24.02
N PRO A 358 -30.00 -18.92 25.34
CA PRO A 358 -31.12 -19.11 26.27
C PRO A 358 -32.33 -18.21 25.94
N ASN A 359 -33.54 -18.70 26.21
CA ASN A 359 -34.78 -17.96 25.98
C ASN A 359 -34.79 -16.62 26.75
N GLY A 360 -35.03 -15.52 26.03
CA GLY A 360 -35.12 -14.17 26.60
C GLY A 360 -35.01 -13.10 25.53
N THR A 361 -35.04 -11.84 25.95
CA THR A 361 -34.73 -10.70 25.06
C THR A 361 -33.24 -10.37 25.17
N VAL A 362 -32.51 -10.55 24.07
CA VAL A 362 -31.11 -10.11 23.98
C VAL A 362 -31.08 -8.58 24.05
N LYS A 363 -30.36 -8.04 25.04
CA LYS A 363 -30.17 -6.59 25.21
C LYS A 363 -28.94 -6.06 24.50
N TRP A 364 -27.92 -6.91 24.39
CA TRP A 364 -26.66 -6.63 23.74
C TRP A 364 -25.99 -7.97 23.38
N ALA A 365 -25.27 -8.01 22.26
CA ALA A 365 -24.47 -9.16 21.87
C ALA A 365 -23.24 -8.69 21.09
N ARG A 366 -22.13 -9.42 21.25
CA ARG A 366 -20.91 -9.25 20.46
C ARG A 366 -20.36 -10.61 20.09
N LEU A 367 -19.91 -10.73 18.86
CA LEU A 367 -19.19 -11.89 18.36
C LEU A 367 -17.70 -11.55 18.32
N TYR A 368 -16.87 -12.46 18.82
CA TYR A 368 -15.43 -12.38 18.69
C TYR A 368 -14.98 -13.44 17.70
N VAL A 369 -14.26 -13.03 16.66
CA VAL A 369 -13.63 -13.92 15.70
C VAL A 369 -12.14 -13.64 15.76
N SER A 370 -11.35 -14.68 15.98
CA SER A 370 -9.90 -14.63 15.81
C SER A 370 -9.57 -15.45 14.58
N ALA A 371 -9.16 -14.76 13.52
CA ALA A 371 -8.49 -15.38 12.40
C ALA A 371 -6.99 -15.33 12.67
N LYS A 372 -6.28 -16.39 12.28
CA LYS A 372 -4.83 -16.38 12.21
C LYS A 372 -4.49 -16.34 10.74
N ASP A 373 -3.79 -15.31 10.30
CA ASP A 373 -3.09 -15.35 9.02
C ASP A 373 -2.05 -16.45 9.10
N THR A 374 -2.29 -17.52 8.35
CA THR A 374 -1.29 -18.58 8.18
C THR A 374 -0.32 -18.12 7.09
N PRO A 375 0.98 -17.96 7.42
CA PRO A 375 2.00 -17.67 6.42
C PRO A 375 2.18 -18.80 5.41
#